data_AF-A0A177QEC2-F1
#
_entry.id   AF-A0A177QEC2-F1
#
_cell.length_a   1.000
_cell.length_b   1.000
_cell.length_c   1.000
_cell.angle_alpha   90.00
_cell.angle_beta   90.00
_cell.angle_gamma   90.00
#
_symmetry.space_group_name_H-M   'P 1'
#
loop_
_entity.id
_entity.type
_entity.pdbx_description
1 polymer ?
#
loop_
_entity_poly.entity_id
_entity_poly.type
_entity_poly.pdbx_seq_one_letter_code
_entity_poly.pdbx_strand_id
1 'polypeptide(L)'
;MAVVGTPDGERRAVLREFSDLPVLDLKILKALEKELTPQGLRSYLRFFLSGGYERLEELTAVANAKDLDQLSCLAHDMVSTAGNIGALQTSCLARALARACRIGDSKAARPLLGELAIAALASNAAIRKWLNAN
;
A
#
# COMPACT_ATOMS: atom_id res chain seq x y z
N MET A 1 3.09 33.63 20.81
CA MET A 1 4.25 32.72 20.87
C MET A 1 3.84 31.46 20.12
N ALA A 2 4.15 31.38 18.83
CA ALA A 2 3.68 30.31 17.95
C ALA A 2 4.58 29.08 18.12
N VAL A 3 3.96 27.95 18.45
CA VAL A 3 4.62 26.65 18.47
C VAL A 3 4.85 26.25 17.02
N VAL A 4 6.05 26.50 16.50
CA VAL A 4 6.47 25.97 15.21
C VAL A 4 6.66 24.47 15.41
N GLY A 5 5.62 23.70 15.08
CA GLY A 5 5.71 22.25 14.99
C GLY A 5 6.86 21.90 14.05
N THR A 6 7.85 21.16 14.52
CA THR A 6 8.92 20.69 13.67
C THR A 6 8.33 19.77 12.60
N PRO A 7 8.73 19.89 11.33
CA PRO A 7 8.17 19.09 10.24
C PRO A 7 8.44 17.58 10.40
N ASP A 8 9.31 17.18 11.33
CA ASP A 8 9.57 15.77 11.68
C ASP A 8 8.53 15.18 12.67
N GLY A 9 7.84 16.02 13.46
CA GLY A 9 6.80 15.59 14.40
C GLY A 9 5.51 15.18 13.70
N GLU A 10 5.08 15.97 12.71
CA GLU A 10 3.89 15.68 11.89
C GLU A 10 4.12 14.45 11.00
N ARG A 11 5.33 14.29 10.43
CA ARG A 11 5.69 13.08 9.67
C ARG A 11 5.57 11.81 10.51
N ARG A 12 6.01 11.83 11.77
CA ARG A 12 5.88 10.67 12.68
C ARG A 12 4.43 10.36 13.05
N ALA A 13 3.57 11.35 13.18
CA ALA A 13 2.15 11.14 13.47
C ALA A 13 1.43 10.49 12.29
N VAL A 14 1.70 10.95 11.07
CA VAL A 14 1.11 10.40 9.84
C VAL A 14 1.49 8.94 9.62
N LEU A 15 2.75 8.54 9.85
CA LEU A 15 3.16 7.14 9.71
C LEU A 15 2.55 6.22 10.78
N ARG A 16 2.32 6.75 12.00
CA ARG A 16 1.62 6.00 13.06
C ARG A 16 0.17 5.74 12.71
N GLU A 17 -0.53 6.70 12.11
CA GLU A 17 -1.92 6.54 11.67
C GLU A 17 -2.10 5.32 10.75
N PHE A 18 -1.13 5.06 9.87
CA PHE A 18 -1.19 3.91 8.98
C PHE A 18 -0.77 2.60 9.66
N SER A 19 0.01 2.66 10.73
CA SER A 19 0.48 1.47 11.47
C SER A 19 -0.66 0.76 12.22
N ASP A 20 -1.71 1.50 12.60
CA ASP A 20 -2.90 0.94 13.25
C ASP A 20 -3.89 0.30 12.28
N LEU A 21 -3.69 0.48 10.97
CA LEU A 21 -4.54 -0.13 9.94
C LEU A 21 -4.19 -1.62 9.77
N PRO A 22 -5.20 -2.48 9.54
CA PRO A 22 -4.93 -3.88 9.28
C PRO A 22 -4.19 -4.02 7.94
N VAL A 23 -3.09 -4.77 7.98
CA VAL A 23 -2.33 -5.22 6.81
C VAL A 23 -3.23 -6.00 5.83
N LEU A 24 -4.20 -6.74 6.37
CA LEU A 24 -5.19 -7.48 5.59
C LEU A 24 -6.52 -7.53 6.36
N ASP A 25 -7.55 -6.90 5.82
CA ASP A 25 -8.89 -6.93 6.39
C ASP A 25 -9.63 -8.20 5.96
N LEU A 26 -9.74 -9.13 6.91
CA LEU A 26 -10.44 -10.39 6.72
C LEU A 26 -11.94 -10.22 6.45
N LYS A 27 -12.55 -9.07 6.80
CA LYS A 27 -13.95 -8.79 6.48
C LYS A 27 -14.15 -8.58 4.98
N ILE A 28 -13.20 -7.90 4.33
CA ILE A 28 -13.22 -7.68 2.88
C ILE A 28 -12.99 -9.01 2.16
N LEU A 29 -12.04 -9.82 2.63
CA LEU A 29 -11.84 -11.19 2.13
C LEU A 29 -13.10 -12.05 2.25
N LYS A 30 -13.77 -12.03 3.42
CA LYS A 30 -15.04 -12.73 3.63
C LYS A 30 -16.18 -12.21 2.76
N ALA A 31 -16.17 -10.93 2.39
CA ALA A 31 -17.13 -10.39 1.44
C ALA A 31 -16.83 -10.93 0.04
N LEU A 32 -15.56 -10.98 -0.38
CA LEU A 32 -15.17 -11.61 -1.64
C LEU A 32 -15.49 -13.10 -1.69
N GLU A 33 -15.38 -13.83 -0.57
CA GLU A 33 -15.81 -15.24 -0.47
C GLU A 33 -17.31 -15.45 -0.72
N LYS A 34 -18.14 -14.42 -0.51
CA LYS A 34 -19.58 -14.51 -0.78
C LYS A 34 -19.90 -14.28 -2.26
N GLU A 35 -19.07 -13.49 -2.94
CA GLU A 35 -19.25 -13.14 -4.36
C GLU A 35 -18.52 -14.12 -5.30
N LEU A 36 -17.46 -14.78 -4.81
CA LEU A 36 -16.63 -15.71 -5.58
C LEU A 36 -16.69 -17.13 -5.01
N THR A 37 -16.54 -18.13 -5.87
CA THR A 37 -16.29 -19.49 -5.40
C THR A 37 -14.96 -19.55 -4.64
N PRO A 38 -14.76 -20.50 -3.71
CA PRO A 38 -13.50 -20.65 -2.98
C PRO A 38 -12.29 -20.77 -3.93
N GLN A 39 -12.45 -21.47 -5.05
CA GLN A 39 -11.40 -21.59 -6.07
C GLN A 39 -11.19 -20.28 -6.84
N GLY A 40 -12.27 -19.55 -7.15
CA GLY A 40 -12.22 -18.24 -7.79
C GLY A 40 -11.47 -17.20 -6.95
N LEU A 41 -11.75 -17.14 -5.65
CA LEU A 41 -11.03 -16.26 -4.73
C LEU A 41 -9.54 -16.60 -4.64
N ARG A 42 -9.19 -17.90 -4.54
CA ARG A 42 -7.78 -18.32 -4.51
C ARG A 42 -7.04 -17.94 -5.79
N SER A 43 -7.66 -18.12 -6.95
CA SER A 43 -7.09 -17.70 -8.24
C SER A 43 -6.93 -16.19 -8.31
N TYR A 44 -7.91 -15.42 -7.83
CA TYR A 44 -7.86 -13.97 -7.75
C TYR A 44 -6.70 -13.47 -6.85
N LEU A 45 -6.56 -14.05 -5.67
CA LEU A 45 -5.46 -13.70 -4.75
C LEU A 45 -4.09 -14.13 -5.28
N ARG A 46 -3.99 -15.26 -5.99
CA ARG A 46 -2.74 -15.68 -6.67
C ARG A 46 -2.37 -14.72 -7.79
N PHE A 47 -3.35 -14.30 -8.60
CA PHE A 47 -3.13 -13.29 -9.64
C PHE A 47 -2.64 -11.96 -9.03
N PHE A 48 -3.24 -11.54 -7.93
CA PHE A 48 -2.78 -10.37 -7.19
C PHE A 48 -1.32 -10.50 -6.71
N LEU A 49 -0.97 -11.66 -6.14
CA LEU A 49 0.38 -11.93 -5.66
C LEU A 49 1.43 -11.93 -6.79
N SER A 50 1.09 -12.44 -7.97
CA SER A 50 1.98 -12.42 -9.13
C SER A 50 2.31 -10.99 -9.57
N GLY A 51 1.30 -10.14 -9.75
CA GLY A 51 1.52 -8.74 -10.16
C GLY A 51 1.97 -7.80 -9.04
N GLY A 52 1.97 -8.24 -7.78
CA GLY A 52 2.35 -7.41 -6.62
C GLY A 52 3.86 -7.28 -6.41
N TYR A 53 4.65 -8.29 -6.80
CA TYR A 53 6.11 -8.23 -6.72
C TYR A 53 6.70 -7.30 -7.78
N GLU A 54 6.22 -7.40 -9.02
CA GLU A 54 6.67 -6.57 -10.15
C GLU A 54 6.45 -5.07 -9.85
N ARG A 55 5.29 -4.73 -9.29
CA ARG A 55 4.97 -3.34 -8.91
C ARG A 55 5.84 -2.79 -7.78
N LEU A 56 6.34 -3.63 -6.86
CA LEU A 56 7.25 -3.18 -5.79
C LEU A 56 8.67 -2.93 -6.29
N GLU A 57 9.14 -3.74 -7.23
CA GLU A 57 10.42 -3.52 -7.90
C GLU A 57 10.38 -2.26 -8.77
N GLU A 58 9.30 -2.06 -9.53
CA GLU A 58 9.05 -0.83 -10.31
C GLU A 58 8.98 0.41 -9.41
N LEU A 59 8.27 0.35 -8.29
CA LEU A 59 8.18 1.47 -7.34
C LEU A 59 9.56 1.89 -6.80
N THR A 60 10.42 0.92 -6.54
CA THR A 60 11.79 1.16 -6.07
C THR A 60 12.66 1.75 -7.19
N ALA A 61 12.52 1.25 -8.43
CA ALA A 61 13.25 1.75 -9.59
C ALA A 61 12.87 3.20 -9.93
N VAL A 62 11.57 3.51 -9.97
CA VAL A 62 11.05 4.86 -10.26
C VAL A 62 11.41 5.86 -9.16
N ALA A 63 11.40 5.43 -7.90
CA ALA A 63 11.87 6.27 -6.80
C ALA A 63 13.35 6.65 -6.92
N ASN A 64 14.20 5.74 -7.42
CA ASN A 64 15.61 6.02 -7.69
C ASN A 64 15.79 7.00 -8.87
N ALA A 65 14.88 6.96 -9.85
CA ALA A 65 14.85 7.89 -10.97
C ALA A 65 14.35 9.31 -10.59
N LYS A 66 13.82 9.51 -9.37
CA LYS A 66 13.22 10.77 -8.88
C LYS A 66 12.07 11.28 -9.75
N ASP A 67 11.40 10.39 -10.49
CA ASP A 67 10.24 10.72 -11.31
C ASP A 67 8.97 10.67 -10.44
N LEU A 68 8.58 11.82 -9.90
CA LEU A 68 7.42 11.92 -9.01
C LEU A 68 6.10 11.70 -9.76
N ASP A 69 6.02 12.03 -11.04
CA ASP A 69 4.81 11.82 -11.84
C ASP A 69 4.56 10.33 -12.06
N GLN A 70 5.59 9.58 -12.50
CA GLN A 70 5.49 8.12 -12.58
C GLN A 70 5.21 7.49 -11.22
N LEU A 71 5.86 7.98 -10.15
CA LEU A 71 5.64 7.45 -8.81
C LEU A 71 4.20 7.70 -8.33
N SER A 72 3.61 8.84 -8.69
CA SER A 72 2.20 9.14 -8.39
C SER A 72 1.25 8.18 -9.10
N CYS A 73 1.47 7.90 -10.39
CA CYS A 73 0.66 6.96 -11.16
C CYS A 73 0.75 5.54 -10.60
N LEU A 74 1.97 5.04 -10.37
CA LEU A 74 2.19 3.71 -9.78
C LEU A 74 1.55 3.58 -8.40
N ALA A 75 1.73 4.58 -7.53
CA ALA A 75 1.10 4.61 -6.22
C ALA A 75 -0.43 4.62 -6.34
N HIS A 76 -1.00 5.37 -7.30
CA HIS A 76 -2.45 5.39 -7.52
C HIS A 76 -3.01 4.02 -7.90
N ASP A 77 -2.36 3.28 -8.80
CA ASP A 77 -2.79 1.94 -9.21
C ASP A 77 -2.73 0.92 -8.06
N MET A 78 -1.77 1.09 -7.15
CA MET A 78 -1.69 0.31 -5.91
C MET A 78 -2.87 0.57 -4.97
N VAL A 79 -3.44 1.78 -4.93
CA VAL A 79 -4.60 2.10 -4.07
C VAL A 79 -5.78 1.18 -4.39
N SER A 80 -6.13 1.09 -5.67
CA SER A 80 -7.30 0.34 -6.15
C SER A 80 -7.11 -1.16 -5.93
N THR A 81 -5.94 -1.66 -6.33
CA THR A 81 -5.66 -3.10 -6.22
C THR A 81 -5.56 -3.55 -4.76
N ALA A 82 -4.88 -2.80 -3.89
CA ALA A 82 -4.81 -3.11 -2.46
C ALA A 82 -6.17 -2.97 -1.77
N GLY A 83 -6.99 -1.99 -2.18
CA GLY A 83 -8.34 -1.79 -1.64
C GLY A 83 -9.25 -2.98 -1.91
N ASN A 84 -9.20 -3.54 -3.12
CA ASN A 84 -10.07 -4.65 -3.53
C ASN A 84 -9.85 -5.94 -2.74
N ILE A 85 -8.62 -6.19 -2.27
CA ILE A 85 -8.28 -7.39 -1.48
C ILE A 85 -8.26 -7.14 0.04
N GLY A 86 -8.56 -5.92 0.47
CA GLY A 86 -8.56 -5.53 1.88
C GLY A 86 -7.17 -5.23 2.47
N ALA A 87 -6.15 -4.97 1.66
CA ALA A 87 -4.86 -4.48 2.12
C ALA A 87 -4.92 -2.97 2.45
N LEU A 88 -5.65 -2.63 3.51
CA LEU A 88 -6.03 -1.25 3.85
C LEU A 88 -4.83 -0.37 4.15
N GLN A 89 -3.85 -0.88 4.90
CA GLN A 89 -2.62 -0.15 5.18
C GLN A 89 -1.88 0.24 3.89
N THR A 90 -1.71 -0.72 2.97
CA THR A 90 -1.11 -0.50 1.65
C THR A 90 -1.90 0.52 0.83
N SER A 91 -3.23 0.42 0.80
CA SER A 91 -4.10 1.35 0.07
C SER A 91 -4.01 2.79 0.59
N CYS A 92 -3.99 2.98 1.91
CA CYS A 92 -3.87 4.30 2.53
C CYS A 92 -2.49 4.94 2.31
N LEU A 93 -1.41 4.16 2.48
CA LEU A 93 -0.05 4.62 2.24
C LEU A 93 0.16 4.99 0.76
N ALA A 94 -0.35 4.17 -0.16
CA ALA A 94 -0.29 4.44 -1.59
C ALA A 94 -1.02 5.74 -1.96
N ARG A 95 -2.18 6.00 -1.33
CA ARG A 95 -2.93 7.26 -1.54
C ARG A 95 -2.18 8.46 -0.97
N ALA A 96 -1.54 8.32 0.18
CA ALA A 96 -0.71 9.37 0.77
C ALA A 96 0.50 9.69 -0.11
N LEU A 97 1.17 8.65 -0.63
CA LEU A 97 2.31 8.78 -1.53
C LEU A 97 1.91 9.48 -2.83
N ALA A 98 0.84 9.04 -3.48
CA ALA A 98 0.35 9.66 -4.72
C ALA A 98 0.05 11.16 -4.53
N ARG A 99 -0.56 11.53 -3.39
CA ARG A 99 -0.80 12.94 -3.06
C ARG A 99 0.49 13.74 -2.86
N ALA A 100 1.45 13.20 -2.11
CA ALA A 100 2.74 13.85 -1.86
C ALA A 100 3.51 14.07 -3.16
N CYS A 101 3.51 13.07 -4.05
CA CYS A 101 4.10 13.18 -5.38
C CYS A 101 3.41 14.23 -6.24
N ARG A 102 2.07 14.24 -6.26
CA ARG A 102 1.26 15.20 -7.05
C ARG A 102 1.49 16.67 -6.67
N ILE A 103 1.80 16.95 -5.40
CA ILE A 103 2.12 18.32 -4.94
C ILE A 103 3.62 18.63 -4.99
N GLY A 104 4.46 17.72 -5.50
CA GLY A 104 5.90 17.88 -5.61
C GLY A 104 6.67 17.77 -4.28
N ASP A 105 6.04 17.28 -3.19
CA ASP A 105 6.68 17.17 -1.89
C ASP A 105 7.51 15.88 -1.77
N SER A 106 8.71 15.90 -2.36
CA SER A 106 9.63 14.76 -2.32
C SER A 106 10.09 14.42 -0.90
N LYS A 107 10.08 15.39 0.03
CA LYS A 107 10.47 15.18 1.44
C LYS A 107 9.40 14.37 2.17
N ALA A 108 8.12 14.60 1.88
CA ALA A 108 7.02 13.80 2.40
C ALA A 108 6.86 12.45 1.66
N ALA A 109 7.12 12.40 0.36
CA ALA A 109 6.98 11.17 -0.45
C ALA A 109 7.99 10.08 -0.04
N ARG A 110 9.23 10.45 0.26
CA ARG A 110 10.31 9.49 0.56
C ARG A 110 10.03 8.56 1.76
N PRO A 111 9.60 9.04 2.94
CA PRO A 111 9.25 8.14 4.03
C PRO A 111 8.01 7.29 3.71
N LEU A 112 7.01 7.84 3.00
CA LEU A 112 5.81 7.09 2.60
C LEU A 112 6.12 5.94 1.66
N LEU A 113 7.12 6.09 0.79
CA LEU A 113 7.60 5.03 -0.10
C LEU A 113 8.12 3.82 0.69
N GLY A 114 8.95 4.06 1.71
CA GLY A 114 9.52 2.99 2.55
C GLY A 114 8.44 2.23 3.29
N GLU A 115 7.48 2.95 3.89
CA GLU A 115 6.35 2.36 4.60
C GLU A 115 5.41 1.61 3.66
N LEU A 116 5.16 2.14 2.46
CA LEU A 116 4.35 1.46 1.44
C LEU A 116 4.98 0.12 1.05
N ALA A 117 6.30 0.07 0.86
CA ALA A 117 6.99 -1.17 0.54
C ALA A 117 6.86 -2.20 1.68
N ILE A 118 7.04 -1.78 2.94
CA ILE A 118 6.88 -2.65 4.12
C ILE A 118 5.44 -3.17 4.21
N ALA A 119 4.44 -2.29 4.10
CA ALA A 119 3.03 -2.65 4.18
C ALA A 119 2.61 -3.61 3.06
N ALA A 120 3.10 -3.38 1.84
CA ALA A 120 2.82 -4.24 0.70
C ALA A 120 3.44 -5.64 0.86
N LEU A 121 4.69 -5.73 1.34
CA LEU A 121 5.33 -7.01 1.67
C LEU A 121 4.58 -7.76 2.77
N ALA A 122 4.16 -7.05 3.83
CA ALA A 122 3.36 -7.62 4.90
C ALA A 122 2.00 -8.12 4.39
N SER A 123 1.36 -7.36 3.49
CA SER A 123 0.09 -7.74 2.85
C SER A 123 0.25 -9.01 2.02
N ASN A 124 1.31 -9.08 1.21
CA ASN A 124 1.63 -10.28 0.42
C ASN A 124 1.89 -11.50 1.29
N ALA A 125 2.62 -11.34 2.39
CA ALA A 125 2.86 -12.41 3.36
C ALA A 125 1.55 -12.89 4.02
N ALA A 126 0.67 -11.96 4.40
CA ALA A 126 -0.63 -12.28 4.99
C ALA A 126 -1.54 -13.04 4.01
N ILE A 127 -1.59 -12.63 2.74
CA ILE A 127 -2.35 -13.32 1.68
C ILE A 127 -1.78 -14.73 1.45
N ARG A 128 -0.46 -14.87 1.36
CA ARG A 128 0.19 -16.20 1.22
C ARG A 128 -0.13 -17.10 2.40
N LYS A 129 -0.08 -16.58 3.62
CA LYS A 129 -0.46 -17.32 4.83
C LYS A 129 -1.92 -17.77 4.77
N TRP A 130 -2.82 -16.90 4.34
CA TRP A 130 -4.25 -17.22 4.18
C TRP A 130 -4.47 -18.32 3.13
N LEU A 131 -3.80 -18.24 1.97
CA LEU A 131 -3.89 -19.22 0.89
C LEU A 131 -3.35 -20.60 1.24
N ASN A 132 -2.43 -20.70 2.21
CA ASN A 132 -1.87 -21.96 2.70
C ASN A 132 -2.70 -22.57 3.84
N ALA A 133 -3.50 -21.76 4.54
CA ALA A 133 -4.30 -22.21 5.68
C ALA A 133 -5.72 -22.66 5.30
N ASN A 134 -6.21 -22.24 4.13
CA ASN A 134 -7.52 -22.59 3.56
C ASN A 134 -7.33 -23.34 2.25
#